data_AF-A0A2E5XJ38-F1
#
_entry.id   AF-A0A2E5XJ38-F1
#
_cell.length_a   1.000
_cell.length_b   1.000
_cell.length_c   1.000
_cell.angle_alpha   90.00
_cell.angle_beta   90.00
_cell.angle_gamma   90.00
#
_symmetry.space_group_name_H-M   'P 1'
#
loop_
_entity.id
_entity.type
_entity.pdbx_description
1 polymer ?
#
loop_
_entity_poly.entity_id
_entity_poly.type
_entity_poly.pdbx_seq_one_letter_code
_entity_poly.pdbx_strand_id
1 'polypeptide(L)'
;MLLGLAACERQETGSDSEKADPPRKSGTASRLPQPNGQLQSHLPAETTPGLLADLIYRRPDADLLPLVESVCAQPSSERKSQLLATIYEDTQLRPKPTRLPLLLHLLRQQDLPSDLQATIRGELRATLQTDHGDSWADWSLALDEYLAEKHGLLRADE
;
A
#
# COMPACT_ATOMS: atom_id res chain seq x y z
N MET A 1 3.31 40.47 -43.41
CA MET A 1 3.21 40.76 -41.96
C MET A 1 4.51 40.24 -41.34
N LEU A 2 5.61 40.99 -41.36
CA LEU A 2 6.06 42.03 -40.42
C LEU A 2 6.04 41.61 -38.93
N LEU A 3 7.26 41.28 -38.44
CA LEU A 3 7.89 41.59 -37.14
C LEU A 3 7.27 40.97 -35.86
N GLY A 4 8.02 40.50 -34.85
CA GLY A 4 9.46 40.56 -34.59
C GLY A 4 9.83 39.85 -33.28
N LEU A 5 11.11 39.48 -33.17
CA LEU A 5 11.82 39.01 -31.98
C LEU A 5 12.03 40.15 -30.96
N ALA A 6 12.01 39.85 -29.65
CA ALA A 6 12.86 40.38 -28.56
C ALA A 6 12.36 39.81 -27.22
N ALA A 7 13.10 39.03 -26.43
CA ALA A 7 14.35 39.32 -25.71
C ALA A 7 14.19 40.30 -24.53
N CYS A 8 14.38 39.73 -23.32
CA CYS A 8 14.93 40.28 -22.08
C CYS A 8 14.67 41.76 -21.75
N GLU A 9 14.11 42.01 -20.56
CA GLU A 9 14.55 43.17 -19.78
C GLU A 9 14.79 42.82 -18.31
N ARG A 10 16.00 43.22 -17.91
CA ARG A 10 16.66 43.12 -16.62
C ARG A 10 16.41 44.46 -15.94
N GLN A 11 15.95 44.45 -14.68
CA GLN A 11 15.96 45.66 -13.87
C GLN A 11 16.90 45.46 -12.68
N GLU A 12 18.06 46.08 -12.78
CA GLU A 12 18.96 46.36 -11.66
C GLU A 12 18.78 47.80 -11.18
N THR A 13 19.39 48.09 -10.04
CA THR A 13 19.52 49.37 -9.30
C THR A 13 18.33 49.66 -8.37
N GLY A 14 18.50 49.91 -7.08
CA GLY A 14 19.68 50.24 -6.28
C GLY A 14 19.26 51.33 -5.28
N SER A 15 19.83 51.30 -4.07
CA SER A 15 20.23 52.46 -3.25
C SER A 15 19.91 52.32 -1.74
N ASP A 16 21.01 52.33 -0.98
CA ASP A 16 21.22 52.62 0.43
C ASP A 16 20.17 53.48 1.17
N SER A 17 19.81 53.06 2.38
CA SER A 17 20.24 53.75 3.60
C SER A 17 19.82 53.04 4.89
N GLU A 18 20.75 53.16 5.84
CA GLU A 18 20.87 52.61 7.17
C GLU A 18 19.88 53.19 8.20
N LYS A 19 19.26 52.34 9.03
CA LYS A 19 19.23 52.40 10.53
C LYS A 19 17.96 51.81 11.16
N ALA A 20 18.21 51.15 12.30
CA ALA A 20 17.35 50.85 13.45
C ALA A 20 16.74 49.43 13.56
N ASP A 21 17.40 48.58 14.34
CA ASP A 21 16.81 47.53 15.18
C ASP A 21 16.27 48.15 16.50
N PRO A 22 15.48 47.46 17.38
CA PRO A 22 14.61 46.27 17.28
C PRO A 22 13.16 46.64 17.82
N PRO A 23 12.18 45.77 18.23
CA PRO A 23 12.27 44.35 18.59
C PRO A 23 11.13 43.38 18.19
N ARG A 24 11.49 42.09 18.30
CA ARG A 24 10.67 40.91 18.64
C ARG A 24 9.23 40.86 18.12
N LYS A 25 8.98 39.91 17.21
CA LYS A 25 7.77 39.08 17.25
C LYS A 25 8.01 37.73 16.58
N SER A 26 7.57 36.69 17.27
CA SER A 26 7.46 35.30 16.84
C SER A 26 6.90 35.17 15.43
N GLY A 27 7.46 34.25 14.64
CA GLY A 27 6.81 33.87 13.39
C GLY A 27 7.72 33.10 12.45
N THR A 28 7.44 31.81 12.36
CA THR A 28 7.59 31.03 11.11
C THR A 28 9.03 30.71 10.71
N ALA A 29 9.50 29.55 11.17
CA ALA A 29 10.44 28.79 10.37
C ALA A 29 9.79 28.57 8.99
N SER A 30 10.36 29.18 7.95
CA SER A 30 10.12 28.81 6.56
C SER A 30 10.49 27.35 6.38
N ARG A 31 9.53 26.46 6.64
CA ARG A 31 9.53 25.14 6.02
C ARG A 31 9.24 25.40 4.55
N LEU A 32 10.28 25.24 3.74
CA LEU A 32 10.12 24.90 2.33
C LEU A 32 8.98 23.88 2.20
N PRO A 33 8.04 24.03 1.23
CA PRO A 33 7.15 22.94 0.92
C PRO A 33 8.02 21.78 0.43
N GLN A 34 8.28 20.81 1.31
CA GLN A 34 8.70 19.50 0.85
C GLN A 34 7.61 19.02 -0.12
N PRO A 35 7.97 18.52 -1.31
CA PRO A 35 7.03 17.81 -2.14
C PRO A 35 6.72 16.49 -1.42
N ASN A 36 5.78 16.53 -0.47
CA ASN A 36 5.22 15.33 0.14
C ASN A 36 4.30 14.66 -0.87
N GLY A 37 4.93 14.02 -1.85
CA GLY A 37 4.38 12.89 -2.59
C GLY A 37 4.53 11.58 -1.82
N GLN A 38 4.69 11.62 -0.49
CA GLN A 38 4.39 10.45 0.32
C GLN A 38 2.87 10.33 0.38
N LEU A 39 2.31 9.59 -0.56
CA LEU A 39 1.02 8.92 -0.38
C LEU A 39 1.10 8.25 0.99
N GLN A 40 0.47 8.86 2.01
CA GLN A 40 0.38 8.27 3.33
C GLN A 40 -0.41 6.97 3.15
N SER A 41 0.32 5.85 3.10
CA SER A 41 -0.22 4.49 3.11
C SER A 41 -0.75 4.09 4.49
N HIS A 42 -0.84 5.03 5.43
CA HIS A 42 -1.31 4.79 6.77
C HIS A 42 -2.84 4.75 6.80
N LEU A 43 -3.38 3.56 7.05
CA LEU A 43 -4.78 3.42 7.42
C LEU A 43 -5.07 4.14 8.74
N PRO A 44 -6.18 4.88 8.84
CA PRO A 44 -6.64 5.44 10.10
C PRO A 44 -6.81 4.35 11.15
N ALA A 45 -6.45 4.63 12.41
CA ALA A 45 -6.65 3.69 13.53
C ALA A 45 -8.12 3.28 13.72
N GLU A 46 -9.06 4.07 13.17
CA GLU A 46 -10.50 3.82 13.21
C GLU A 46 -11.08 3.20 11.93
N THR A 47 -10.25 2.64 11.06
CA THR A 47 -10.73 1.99 9.82
C THR A 47 -11.75 0.89 10.11
N THR A 48 -12.98 1.07 9.61
CA THR A 48 -14.04 0.06 9.66
C THR A 48 -14.00 -0.78 8.38
N PRO A 49 -14.60 -2.00 8.38
CA PRO A 49 -14.76 -2.81 7.16
C PRO A 49 -15.33 -2.02 5.98
N GLY A 50 -16.42 -1.27 6.18
CA GLY A 50 -17.03 -0.48 5.10
C GLY A 50 -16.11 0.62 4.54
N LEU A 51 -15.36 1.31 5.40
CA LEU A 51 -14.38 2.31 4.95
C LEU A 51 -13.21 1.66 4.20
N LEU A 52 -12.76 0.50 4.66
CA LEU A 52 -11.71 -0.26 3.99
C LEU A 52 -12.17 -0.73 2.60
N ALA A 53 -13.41 -1.23 2.50
CA ALA A 53 -13.98 -1.66 1.23
C ALA A 53 -14.06 -0.51 0.22
N ASP A 54 -14.55 0.65 0.65
CA ASP A 54 -14.58 1.86 -0.18
C ASP A 54 -13.17 2.30 -0.63
N LEU A 55 -12.18 2.21 0.26
CA LEU A 55 -10.79 2.53 -0.05
C LEU A 55 -10.19 1.54 -1.06
N ILE A 56 -10.44 0.25 -0.89
CA ILE A 56 -9.98 -0.78 -1.82
C ILE A 56 -10.62 -0.53 -3.17
N TYR A 57 -11.94 -0.38 -3.24
CA TYR A 57 -12.70 -0.18 -4.48
C TYR A 57 -12.22 1.02 -5.30
N ARG A 58 -11.93 2.16 -4.65
CA ARG A 58 -11.54 3.40 -5.33
C ARG A 58 -10.07 3.48 -5.69
N ARG A 59 -9.20 2.71 -5.05
CA ARG A 59 -7.75 2.78 -5.30
C ARG A 59 -7.37 2.13 -6.63
N PRO A 60 -6.37 2.69 -7.33
CA PRO A 60 -5.76 2.02 -8.46
C PRO A 60 -4.97 0.79 -7.98
N ASP A 61 -4.88 -0.21 -8.85
CA ASP A 61 -4.26 -1.51 -8.56
C ASP A 61 -2.82 -1.42 -8.02
N ALA A 62 -2.03 -0.46 -8.53
CA ALA A 62 -0.65 -0.25 -8.10
C ALA A 62 -0.54 0.17 -6.61
N ASP A 63 -1.58 0.78 -6.05
CA ASP A 63 -1.61 1.32 -4.70
C ASP A 63 -2.33 0.42 -3.69
N LEU A 64 -2.81 -0.75 -4.12
CA LEU A 64 -3.53 -1.70 -3.26
C LEU A 64 -2.61 -2.48 -2.33
N LEU A 65 -1.46 -2.95 -2.82
CA LEU A 65 -0.55 -3.74 -2.01
C LEU A 65 -0.04 -2.97 -0.77
N PRO A 66 0.40 -1.70 -0.86
CA PRO A 66 0.76 -0.91 0.32
C PRO A 66 -0.38 -0.71 1.31
N LEU A 67 -1.63 -0.63 0.82
CA LEU A 67 -2.80 -0.52 1.69
C LEU A 67 -3.01 -1.83 2.48
N VAL A 68 -2.95 -2.97 1.80
CA VAL A 68 -3.09 -4.28 2.44
C VAL A 68 -1.97 -4.51 3.44
N GLU A 69 -0.73 -4.18 3.10
CA GLU A 69 0.42 -4.23 4.01
C GLU A 69 0.18 -3.43 5.30
N SER A 70 -0.46 -2.26 5.19
CA SER A 70 -0.79 -1.43 6.37
C SER A 70 -1.82 -2.08 7.30
N VAL A 71 -2.74 -2.91 6.79
CA VAL A 71 -3.64 -3.75 7.62
C VAL A 71 -2.88 -4.91 8.22
N CYS A 72 -2.06 -5.58 7.41
CA CYS A 72 -1.26 -6.73 7.83
C CYS A 72 -0.27 -6.38 8.95
N ALA A 73 0.27 -5.16 8.95
CA ALA A 73 1.16 -4.65 10.00
C ALA A 73 0.46 -4.33 11.34
N GLN A 74 -0.87 -4.32 11.39
CA GLN A 74 -1.60 -4.10 12.63
C GLN A 74 -1.42 -5.28 13.60
N PRO A 75 -1.47 -5.05 14.92
CA PRO A 75 -1.44 -6.12 15.89
C PRO A 75 -2.63 -7.08 15.71
N SER A 76 -2.37 -8.36 15.96
CA SER A 76 -3.37 -9.43 15.96
C SER A 76 -4.56 -9.05 16.82
N SER A 77 -5.74 -9.03 16.22
CA SER A 77 -7.00 -8.70 16.87
C SER A 77 -8.15 -9.24 16.04
N GLU A 78 -9.31 -9.49 16.66
CA GLU A 78 -10.53 -9.85 15.94
C GLU A 78 -10.87 -8.83 14.84
N ARG A 79 -10.64 -7.55 15.14
CA ARG A 79 -10.79 -6.46 14.19
C ARG A 79 -9.87 -6.64 12.97
N LYS A 80 -8.60 -6.96 13.17
CA LYS A 80 -7.67 -7.23 12.06
C LYS A 80 -8.17 -8.39 11.20
N SER A 81 -8.61 -9.49 11.81
CA SER A 81 -9.17 -10.62 11.08
C SER A 81 -10.40 -10.24 10.25
N GLN A 82 -11.29 -9.39 10.78
CA GLN A 82 -12.44 -8.84 10.04
C GLN A 82 -11.98 -7.98 8.85
N LEU A 83 -10.99 -7.10 9.04
CA LEU A 83 -10.44 -6.28 7.96
C LEU A 83 -9.77 -7.12 6.87
N LEU A 84 -9.06 -8.20 7.24
CA LEU A 84 -8.47 -9.14 6.28
C LEU A 84 -9.52 -9.90 5.46
N ALA A 85 -10.64 -10.28 6.08
CA ALA A 85 -11.77 -10.86 5.36
C ALA A 85 -12.38 -9.86 4.37
N THR A 86 -12.57 -8.60 4.76
CA THR A 86 -13.02 -7.54 3.86
C THR A 86 -12.05 -7.34 2.69
N ILE A 87 -10.74 -7.32 2.96
CA ILE A 87 -9.74 -7.24 1.88
C ILE A 87 -9.97 -8.39 0.90
N TYR A 88 -10.06 -9.63 1.39
CA TYR A 88 -10.28 -10.78 0.51
C TYR A 88 -11.50 -10.61 -0.39
N GLU A 89 -12.65 -10.26 0.18
CA GLU A 89 -13.92 -10.08 -0.54
C GLU A 89 -13.79 -9.03 -1.65
N ASP A 90 -13.23 -7.85 -1.35
CA ASP A 90 -13.10 -6.78 -2.35
C ASP A 90 -12.00 -7.09 -3.39
N THR A 91 -10.98 -7.86 -3.01
CA THR A 91 -9.94 -8.29 -3.95
C THR A 91 -10.50 -9.20 -5.04
N GLN A 92 -11.61 -9.90 -4.78
CA GLN A 92 -12.28 -10.71 -5.80
C GLN A 92 -12.76 -9.90 -7.01
N LEU A 93 -13.03 -8.62 -6.80
CA LEU A 93 -13.50 -7.70 -7.85
C LEU A 93 -12.35 -7.17 -8.71
N ARG A 94 -11.10 -7.48 -8.37
CA ARG A 94 -9.91 -7.02 -9.08
C ARG A 94 -9.48 -7.98 -10.19
N PRO A 95 -8.84 -7.47 -11.26
CA PRO A 95 -8.33 -8.32 -12.32
C PRO A 95 -7.24 -9.26 -11.78
N LYS A 96 -7.11 -10.42 -12.43
CA LYS A 96 -6.21 -11.51 -12.03
C LYS A 96 -4.76 -11.08 -11.72
N PRO A 97 -4.09 -10.22 -12.53
CA PRO A 97 -2.71 -9.78 -12.25
C PRO A 97 -2.55 -9.02 -10.92
N THR A 98 -3.60 -8.32 -10.49
CA THR A 98 -3.63 -7.57 -9.24
C THR A 98 -4.05 -8.46 -8.08
N ARG A 99 -5.03 -9.33 -8.31
CA ARG A 99 -5.58 -10.22 -7.29
C ARG A 99 -4.56 -11.25 -6.80
N LEU A 100 -3.79 -11.88 -7.70
CA LEU A 100 -2.84 -12.93 -7.35
C LEU A 100 -1.80 -12.49 -6.27
N PRO A 101 -1.06 -11.38 -6.45
CA PRO A 101 -0.15 -10.89 -5.42
C PRO A 101 -0.83 -10.62 -4.07
N LEU A 102 -2.06 -10.08 -4.09
CA LEU A 102 -2.81 -9.75 -2.88
C LEU A 102 -3.25 -11.02 -2.12
N LEU A 103 -3.73 -12.04 -2.82
CA LEU A 103 -4.07 -13.34 -2.23
C LEU A 103 -2.86 -14.02 -1.59
N LEU A 104 -1.70 -13.99 -2.26
CA LEU A 104 -0.44 -14.49 -1.71
C LEU A 104 -0.02 -13.72 -0.46
N HIS A 105 -0.23 -12.40 -0.45
CA HIS A 105 0.07 -11.56 0.70
C HIS A 105 -0.86 -11.85 1.90
N LEU A 106 -2.15 -12.07 1.64
CA LEU A 106 -3.12 -12.44 2.68
C LEU A 106 -2.81 -13.79 3.31
N LEU A 107 -2.37 -14.79 2.52
CA LEU A 107 -1.99 -16.10 3.05
C LEU A 107 -0.84 -16.08 4.04
N ARG A 108 -0.03 -15.02 4.04
CA ARG A 108 1.07 -14.83 4.98
C ARG A 108 0.62 -14.37 6.35
N GLN A 109 -0.65 -13.98 6.50
CA GLN A 109 -1.17 -13.48 7.77
C GLN A 109 -1.53 -14.65 8.69
N GLN A 110 -0.94 -14.68 9.88
CA GLN A 110 -1.21 -15.69 10.91
C GLN A 110 -2.61 -15.52 11.53
N ASP A 111 -3.16 -14.30 11.45
CA ASP A 111 -4.47 -13.94 12.01
C ASP A 111 -5.63 -14.20 11.04
N LEU A 112 -5.35 -14.84 9.90
CA LEU A 112 -6.35 -15.17 8.90
C LEU A 112 -7.19 -16.36 9.38
N PRO A 113 -8.54 -16.29 9.36
CA PRO A 113 -9.38 -17.42 9.70
C PRO A 113 -9.02 -18.66 8.87
N SER A 114 -9.01 -19.85 9.48
CA SER A 114 -8.63 -21.10 8.82
C SER A 114 -9.46 -21.38 7.57
N ASP A 115 -10.75 -21.11 7.63
CA ASP A 115 -11.67 -21.32 6.50
C ASP A 115 -11.33 -20.38 5.34
N LEU A 116 -11.05 -19.11 5.65
CA LEU A 116 -10.62 -18.12 4.66
C LEU A 116 -9.26 -18.50 4.06
N GLN A 117 -8.33 -19.01 4.87
CA GLN A 117 -7.04 -19.51 4.41
C GLN A 117 -7.22 -20.66 3.41
N ALA A 118 -8.14 -21.60 3.70
CA ALA A 118 -8.47 -22.71 2.80
C ALA A 118 -9.10 -22.21 1.50
N THR A 119 -10.00 -21.23 1.58
CA THR A 119 -10.62 -20.60 0.41
C THR A 119 -9.58 -19.93 -0.49
N ILE A 120 -8.68 -19.12 0.08
CA ILE A 120 -7.63 -18.44 -0.70
C ILE A 120 -6.69 -19.46 -1.34
N ARG A 121 -6.30 -20.52 -0.64
CA ARG A 121 -5.51 -21.62 -1.22
C ARG A 121 -6.22 -22.30 -2.39
N GLY A 122 -7.53 -22.55 -2.25
CA GLY A 122 -8.35 -23.14 -3.31
C GLY A 122 -8.45 -22.24 -4.54
N GLU A 123 -8.56 -20.93 -4.36
CA GLU A 123 -8.59 -19.99 -5.46
C GLU A 123 -7.24 -19.86 -6.17
N LEU A 124 -6.14 -19.79 -5.41
CA LEU A 124 -4.80 -19.80 -5.97
C LEU A 124 -4.54 -21.06 -6.77
N ARG A 125 -5.00 -22.22 -6.26
CA ARG A 125 -4.97 -23.50 -6.98
C ARG A 125 -5.65 -23.38 -8.34
N ALA A 126 -6.92 -23.00 -8.36
CA ALA A 126 -7.68 -22.90 -9.60
C ALA A 126 -7.04 -21.90 -10.59
N THR A 127 -6.56 -20.78 -10.06
CA THR A 127 -5.98 -19.69 -10.85
C THR A 127 -4.64 -20.10 -11.49
N LEU A 128 -3.78 -20.79 -10.73
CA LEU A 128 -2.45 -21.21 -11.16
C LEU A 128 -2.49 -22.49 -11.99
N GLN A 129 -3.41 -23.41 -11.71
CA GLN A 129 -3.64 -24.60 -12.54
C GLN A 129 -4.03 -24.21 -13.97
N THR A 130 -4.85 -23.16 -14.12
CA THR A 130 -5.24 -22.63 -15.43
C THR A 130 -4.05 -22.11 -16.23
N ASP A 131 -3.04 -21.53 -15.58
CA ASP A 131 -1.92 -20.86 -16.25
C ASP A 131 -0.67 -21.75 -16.41
N HIS A 132 -0.50 -22.74 -15.54
CA HIS A 132 0.75 -23.48 -15.38
C HIS A 132 0.59 -25.02 -15.35
N GLY A 133 -0.63 -25.54 -15.51
CA GLY A 133 -0.92 -26.97 -15.57
C GLY A 133 -1.15 -27.64 -14.21
N ASP A 134 -1.24 -28.97 -14.21
CA ASP A 134 -1.92 -29.74 -13.16
C ASP A 134 -1.07 -30.08 -11.91
N SER A 135 0.24 -29.83 -11.89
CA SER A 135 1.11 -30.22 -10.76
C SER A 135 1.02 -29.21 -9.58
N TRP A 136 -0.19 -28.78 -9.26
CA TRP A 136 -0.47 -27.87 -8.15
C TRP A 136 0.07 -28.37 -6.80
N ALA A 137 0.07 -29.69 -6.56
CA ALA A 137 0.62 -30.25 -5.33
C ALA A 137 2.06 -29.76 -5.10
N ASP A 138 2.89 -29.79 -6.15
CA ASP A 138 4.28 -29.34 -6.11
C ASP A 138 4.38 -27.81 -5.94
N TRP A 139 3.55 -27.05 -6.66
CA TRP A 139 3.53 -25.59 -6.56
C TRP A 139 3.02 -25.09 -5.21
N SER A 140 2.02 -25.75 -4.64
CA SER A 140 1.46 -25.40 -3.33
C SER A 140 2.37 -25.78 -2.20
N LEU A 141 3.06 -26.92 -2.31
CA LEU A 141 4.10 -27.31 -1.38
C LEU A 141 5.27 -26.33 -1.46
N ALA A 142 5.77 -26.03 -2.66
CA ALA A 142 6.85 -25.06 -2.85
C ALA A 142 6.47 -23.65 -2.37
N LEU A 143 5.21 -23.25 -2.54
CA LEU A 143 4.70 -21.98 -2.02
C LEU A 143 4.60 -22.01 -0.50
N ASP A 144 4.03 -23.06 0.09
CA ASP A 144 3.95 -23.22 1.55
C ASP A 144 5.36 -23.27 2.17
N GLU A 145 6.30 -23.97 1.56
CA GLU A 145 7.73 -24.00 1.94
C GLU A 145 8.38 -22.63 1.85
N TYR A 146 8.19 -21.92 0.72
CA TYR A 146 8.71 -20.57 0.54
C TYR A 146 8.15 -19.59 1.57
N LEU A 147 6.85 -19.70 1.87
CA LEU A 147 6.20 -18.89 2.90
C LEU A 147 6.71 -19.25 4.30
N ALA A 148 6.91 -20.53 4.60
CA ALA A 148 7.47 -21.00 5.87
C ALA A 148 8.92 -20.56 6.07
N GLU A 149 9.77 -20.66 5.03
CA GLU A 149 11.18 -20.24 5.06
C GLU A 149 11.31 -18.73 5.30
N LYS A 150 10.46 -17.92 4.64
CA LYS A 150 10.53 -16.47 4.75
C LYS A 150 9.88 -15.91 6.04
N HIS A 151 8.99 -16.65 6.69
CA HIS A 151 8.19 -16.14 7.83
C HIS A 151 8.22 -17.00 9.10
N GLY A 152 8.99 -18.10 9.12
CA GLY A 152 9.32 -18.83 10.35
C GLY A 152 8.24 -19.75 10.89
N LEU A 153 7.32 -20.25 10.06
CA LEU A 153 6.31 -21.23 10.48
C LEU A 153 6.73 -22.65 10.10
N LEU A 154 7.77 -23.14 10.77
CA LEU A 154 7.95 -24.56 11.04
C LEU A 154 7.72 -24.76 12.54
N ARG A 155 6.46 -24.98 12.94
CA ARG A 155 6.25 -25.98 14.00
C ARG A 155 6.11 -27.31 13.28
N ALA A 156 7.26 -27.91 13.00
CA ALA A 156 7.33 -29.35 13.01
C ALA A 156 7.21 -29.72 14.50
N ASP A 157 6.05 -30.28 14.88
CA ASP A 157 5.91 -30.96 16.16
C ASP A 157 7.01 -32.03 16.27
N GLU A 158 7.82 -31.94 17.32
CA GLU A 158 8.44 -33.08 18.01
C GLU A 158 7.73 -33.25 19.37
#